data_AF-A0AA42HVM9-F1
#
_entry.id   AF-A0AA42HVM9-F1
#
_cell.length_a   1.000
_cell.length_b   1.000
_cell.length_c   1.000
_cell.angle_alpha   90.00
_cell.angle_beta   90.00
_cell.angle_gamma   90.00
#
_symmetry.space_group_name_H-M   'P 1'
#
loop_
_entity.id
_entity.type
_entity.pdbx_description
1 polymer ?
#
loop_
_entity_poly.entity_id
_entity_poly.type
_entity_poly.pdbx_seq_one_letter_code
_entity_poly.pdbx_strand_id
1 'polypeptide(L)'
;MGANVSTMRPARDLLHQLPLLTTRPDLSVDYEAADAALLLALAENGETVMNAIQQGLSALGVILAHASPEVGSEIGSDTIEALGWFMAETADIAAALLVLTRSCRHYTADYAPAKVEPASQARF
;
A
#
# COMPACT_ATOMS: atom_id res chain seq x y z
N MET A 1 10.07 -23.81 11.29
CA MET A 1 10.43 -23.07 10.05
C MET A 1 10.14 -21.60 10.32
N GLY A 2 11.18 -20.81 10.63
CA GLY A 2 10.99 -19.39 10.92
C GLY A 2 10.56 -18.66 9.66
N ALA A 3 9.40 -18.02 9.67
CA ALA A 3 9.02 -17.11 8.61
C ALA A 3 10.12 -16.04 8.50
N ASN A 4 10.76 -15.93 7.34
CA ASN A 4 11.51 -14.73 7.00
C ASN A 4 10.50 -13.60 7.07
N VAL A 5 10.47 -12.86 8.17
CA VAL A 5 9.70 -11.62 8.26
C VAL A 5 10.33 -10.71 7.21
N SER A 6 9.67 -10.61 6.06
CA SER A 6 10.06 -9.64 5.04
C SER A 6 10.19 -8.29 5.74
N THR A 7 11.39 -7.73 5.72
CA THR A 7 11.70 -6.43 6.33
C THR A 7 11.01 -5.27 5.60
N MET A 8 10.33 -5.55 4.47
CA MET A 8 9.49 -4.60 3.76
C MET A 8 8.37 -4.09 4.66
N ARG A 9 8.27 -2.77 4.77
CA ARG A 9 7.17 -2.07 5.44
C ARG A 9 6.50 -1.18 4.39
N PRO A 10 5.79 -1.76 3.40
CA PRO A 10 5.36 -1.04 2.20
C PRO A 10 4.46 0.16 2.53
N ALA A 11 3.61 0.07 3.55
CA ALA A 11 2.81 1.21 4.02
C ALA A 11 3.67 2.35 4.57
N ARG A 12 4.69 2.02 5.39
CA ARG A 12 5.62 3.02 5.93
C ARG A 12 6.43 3.66 4.81
N ASP A 13 6.95 2.83 3.91
CA ASP A 13 7.80 3.29 2.83
C ASP A 13 6.99 4.16 1.85
N LEU A 14 5.73 3.81 1.58
CA LEU A 14 4.77 4.65 0.84
C LEU A 14 4.56 6.00 1.52
N LEU A 15 4.30 6.04 2.83
CA LEU A 15 4.13 7.30 3.58
C LEU A 15 5.38 8.20 3.54
N HIS A 16 6.58 7.62 3.47
CA HIS A 16 7.82 8.38 3.30
C HIS A 16 8.03 8.85 1.86
N GLN A 17 7.49 8.15 0.87
CA GLN A 17 7.60 8.51 -0.55
C GLN A 17 6.61 9.60 -0.97
N LEU A 18 5.41 9.65 -0.36
CA LEU A 18 4.38 10.64 -0.72
C LEU A 18 4.88 12.10 -0.68
N PRO A 19 5.61 12.58 0.34
CA PRO A 19 6.11 13.96 0.38
C PRO A 19 7.18 14.28 -0.66
N LEU A 20 7.75 13.25 -1.31
CA LEU A 20 8.76 13.42 -2.36
C LEU A 20 8.14 13.66 -3.73
N LEU A 21 6.81 13.53 -3.86
CA LEU A 21 6.10 13.80 -5.11
C LEU A 21 6.12 15.30 -5.44
N THR A 22 6.53 15.60 -6.66
CA THR A 22 6.37 16.94 -7.23
C THR A 22 4.88 17.27 -7.32
N THR A 23 4.50 18.46 -6.88
CA THR A 23 3.11 18.94 -6.93
C THR A 23 3.01 20.19 -7.80
N ARG A 24 1.87 20.31 -8.48
CA ARG A 24 1.48 21.52 -9.20
C ARG A 24 0.94 22.57 -8.22
N PRO A 25 0.75 23.84 -8.66
CA PRO A 25 0.19 24.89 -7.79
C PRO A 25 -1.21 24.60 -7.23
N ASP A 26 -1.97 23.71 -7.86
CA ASP A 26 -3.28 23.24 -7.39
C ASP A 26 -3.21 22.05 -6.42
N LEU A 27 -2.00 21.68 -5.97
CA LEU A 27 -1.70 20.55 -5.09
C LEU A 27 -1.93 19.17 -5.74
N SER A 28 -2.23 19.10 -7.04
CA SER A 28 -2.24 17.83 -7.77
C SER A 28 -0.81 17.33 -7.99
N VAL A 29 -0.64 16.01 -8.07
CA VAL A 29 0.66 15.40 -8.34
C VAL A 29 1.07 15.71 -9.78
N ASP A 30 2.29 16.24 -9.95
CA ASP A 30 2.90 16.44 -11.26
C ASP A 30 3.65 15.19 -11.71
N TYR A 31 2.90 14.21 -12.23
CA TYR A 31 3.47 12.93 -12.66
C TYR A 31 4.48 13.02 -13.80
N GLU A 32 4.41 14.06 -14.65
CA GLU A 32 5.38 14.25 -15.73
C GLU A 32 6.73 14.77 -15.22
N ALA A 33 6.71 15.59 -14.17
CA ALA A 33 7.89 16.16 -13.54
C ALA A 33 8.47 15.29 -12.40
N ALA A 34 7.75 14.26 -11.97
CA ALA A 34 8.18 13.36 -10.90
C ALA A 34 9.26 12.38 -11.37
N ASP A 35 10.14 11.99 -10.45
CA ASP A 35 11.14 10.94 -10.72
C ASP A 35 10.44 9.60 -11.03
N ALA A 36 10.71 9.03 -12.19
CA ALA A 36 10.14 7.76 -12.62
C ALA A 36 10.48 6.59 -11.68
N ALA A 37 11.65 6.61 -11.03
CA ALA A 37 12.00 5.59 -10.03
C ALA A 37 11.12 5.71 -8.77
N LEU A 38 10.81 6.94 -8.35
CA LEU A 38 9.89 7.21 -7.24
C LEU A 38 8.48 6.76 -7.59
N LEU A 39 7.99 7.09 -8.79
CA LEU A 39 6.66 6.67 -9.26
C LEU A 39 6.53 5.13 -9.30
N LEU A 40 7.56 4.44 -9.79
CA LEU A 40 7.59 2.98 -9.81
C LEU A 40 7.51 2.40 -8.40
N ALA A 41 8.34 2.91 -7.48
CA ALA A 41 8.36 2.44 -6.10
C ALA A 41 7.03 2.73 -5.36
N LEU A 42 6.40 3.88 -5.62
CA LEU A 42 5.06 4.20 -5.11
C LEU A 42 4.01 3.23 -5.63
N ALA A 43 4.04 2.89 -6.92
CA ALA A 43 3.11 1.92 -7.50
C ALA A 43 3.26 0.54 -6.84
N GLU A 44 4.49 0.04 -6.71
CA GLU A 44 4.76 -1.27 -6.12
C GLU A 44 4.36 -1.34 -4.63
N ASN A 45 4.71 -0.31 -3.85
CA ASN A 45 4.29 -0.23 -2.45
C ASN A 45 2.77 -0.08 -2.34
N GLY A 46 2.14 0.74 -3.18
CA GLY A 46 0.69 0.94 -3.21
C GLY A 46 -0.06 -0.36 -3.50
N GLU A 47 0.35 -1.10 -4.54
CA GLU A 47 -0.22 -2.42 -4.87
C GLU A 47 -0.07 -3.41 -3.72
N THR A 48 1.10 -3.44 -3.08
CA THR A 48 1.35 -4.33 -1.94
C THR A 48 0.45 -4.00 -0.75
N VAL A 49 0.30 -2.71 -0.43
CA VAL A 49 -0.58 -2.25 0.66
C VAL A 49 -2.04 -2.55 0.35
N MET A 50 -2.51 -2.26 -0.87
CA MET A 50 -3.88 -2.55 -1.29
C MET A 50 -4.19 -4.03 -1.17
N ASN A 51 -3.28 -4.90 -1.62
CA ASN A 51 -3.46 -6.34 -1.53
C ASN A 51 -3.54 -6.81 -0.06
N ALA A 52 -2.68 -6.27 0.81
CA ALA A 52 -2.74 -6.55 2.25
C ALA A 52 -4.08 -6.11 2.87
N ILE A 53 -4.58 -4.91 2.52
CA ILE A 53 -5.88 -4.41 2.98
C ILE A 53 -7.02 -5.32 2.51
N GLN A 54 -7.05 -5.68 1.22
CA GLN A 54 -8.09 -6.53 0.65
C GLN A 54 -8.11 -7.93 1.30
N GLN A 55 -6.94 -8.53 1.50
CA GLN A 55 -6.81 -9.80 2.22
C GLN A 55 -7.27 -9.68 3.67
N GLY A 56 -6.89 -8.60 4.36
CA GLY A 56 -7.31 -8.33 5.74
C GLY A 56 -8.82 -8.17 5.86
N LEU A 57 -9.43 -7.37 4.99
CA LEU A 57 -10.89 -7.18 4.93
C LEU A 57 -11.63 -8.49 4.67
N SER A 58 -11.13 -9.31 3.74
CA SER A 58 -11.69 -10.64 3.47
C SER A 58 -11.62 -11.55 4.69
N ALA A 59 -10.45 -11.61 5.35
CA ALA A 59 -10.27 -12.41 6.57
C ALA A 59 -11.18 -11.94 7.71
N LEU A 60 -11.33 -10.63 7.92
CA LEU A 60 -12.28 -10.07 8.88
C LEU A 60 -13.72 -10.47 8.56
N GLY A 61 -14.12 -10.40 7.29
CA GLY A 61 -15.44 -10.83 6.85
C GLY A 61 -15.72 -12.30 7.16
N VAL A 62 -14.73 -13.18 6.92
CA VAL A 62 -14.82 -14.61 7.28
C VAL A 62 -14.94 -14.78 8.79
N ILE A 63 -14.09 -14.12 9.58
CA ILE A 63 -14.13 -14.21 11.05
C ILE A 63 -15.49 -13.76 11.57
N LEU A 64 -16.00 -12.62 11.11
CA LEU A 64 -17.29 -12.09 11.55
C LEU A 64 -18.45 -13.01 11.20
N ALA A 65 -18.45 -13.58 10.00
CA ALA A 65 -19.48 -14.52 9.57
C ALA A 65 -19.55 -15.79 10.44
N HIS A 66 -18.41 -16.22 11.00
CA HIS A 66 -18.33 -17.47 11.79
C HIS A 66 -18.34 -17.24 13.31
N ALA A 67 -17.80 -16.12 13.79
CA ALA A 67 -17.74 -15.81 15.22
C ALA A 67 -19.03 -15.15 15.73
N SER A 68 -19.76 -14.41 14.88
CA SER A 68 -20.98 -13.70 15.30
C SER A 68 -22.04 -14.61 15.96
N PRO A 69 -22.26 -15.87 15.55
CA PRO A 69 -23.21 -16.76 16.22
C PRO A 69 -22.74 -17.26 17.60
N GLU A 70 -21.43 -17.39 17.83
CA GLU A 70 -20.88 -18.03 19.04
C GLU A 70 -20.66 -17.04 20.18
N VAL A 71 -20.44 -15.75 19.89
CA VAL A 71 -19.97 -14.77 20.88
C VAL A 71 -21.12 -14.08 21.65
N GLY A 72 -22.38 -14.32 21.29
CA GLY A 72 -23.54 -13.81 22.02
C GLY A 72 -23.48 -12.30 22.25
N SER A 73 -23.66 -11.85 23.50
CA SER A 73 -23.55 -10.44 23.92
C SER A 73 -22.18 -10.08 24.53
N GLU A 74 -21.17 -10.93 24.36
CA GLU A 74 -19.85 -10.73 24.99
C GLU A 74 -19.02 -9.66 24.27
N ILE A 75 -19.26 -9.47 22.96
CA ILE A 75 -18.74 -8.33 22.21
C ILE A 75 -19.73 -7.18 22.33
N GLY A 76 -19.29 -6.08 22.94
CA GLY A 76 -20.06 -4.85 23.02
C GLY A 76 -20.32 -4.23 21.65
N SER A 77 -21.48 -3.57 21.51
CA SER A 77 -21.89 -2.87 20.27
C SER A 77 -20.82 -1.89 19.78
N ASP A 78 -20.20 -1.15 20.69
CA ASP A 78 -19.15 -0.16 20.38
C ASP A 78 -17.93 -0.79 19.68
N THR A 79 -17.59 -2.04 20.03
CA THR A 79 -16.50 -2.79 19.38
C THR A 79 -16.85 -3.17 17.95
N ILE A 80 -18.09 -3.60 17.70
CA ILE A 80 -18.58 -3.94 16.37
C ILE A 80 -18.62 -2.69 15.49
N GLU A 81 -19.11 -1.58 16.05
CA GLU A 81 -19.14 -0.28 15.37
C GLU A 81 -17.71 0.20 15.03
N ALA A 82 -16.79 0.17 15.98
CA ALA A 82 -15.39 0.55 15.75
C ALA A 82 -14.72 -0.30 14.67
N LEU A 83 -15.01 -1.61 14.64
CA LEU A 83 -14.53 -2.50 13.58
C LEU A 83 -15.13 -2.16 12.22
N GLY A 84 -16.43 -1.85 12.17
CA GLY A 84 -17.10 -1.39 10.94
C GLY A 84 -16.46 -0.13 10.37
N TRP A 85 -16.18 0.87 11.22
CA TRP A 85 -15.45 2.08 10.85
C TRP A 85 -14.05 1.78 10.31
N PHE A 86 -13.29 0.93 10.99
CA PHE A 86 -11.97 0.52 10.52
C PHE A 86 -12.01 -0.14 9.14
N MET A 87 -13.00 -1.02 8.91
CA MET A 87 -13.17 -1.68 7.62
C MET A 87 -13.51 -0.67 6.51
N ALA A 88 -14.34 0.33 6.80
CA ALA A 88 -14.69 1.40 5.86
C ALA A 88 -13.46 2.26 5.51
N GLU A 89 -12.75 2.78 6.53
CA GLU A 89 -11.56 3.63 6.33
C GLU A 89 -10.46 2.91 5.55
N THR A 90 -10.21 1.63 5.84
CA THR A 90 -9.20 0.86 5.11
C THR A 90 -9.62 0.58 3.67
N ALA A 91 -10.91 0.35 3.40
CA ALA A 91 -11.41 0.21 2.04
C ALA A 91 -11.25 1.51 1.23
N ASP A 92 -11.54 2.67 1.83
CA ASP A 92 -11.35 3.98 1.19
C ASP A 92 -9.87 4.28 0.92
N ILE A 93 -8.96 3.93 1.84
CA ILE A 93 -7.52 4.01 1.62
C ILE A 93 -7.11 3.15 0.41
N ALA A 94 -7.60 1.90 0.31
CA ALA A 94 -7.27 1.04 -0.82
C ALA A 94 -7.79 1.60 -2.16
N ALA A 95 -8.97 2.24 -2.17
CA ALA A 95 -9.50 2.89 -3.35
C ALA A 95 -8.67 4.12 -3.77
N ALA A 96 -8.24 4.94 -2.82
CA ALA A 96 -7.36 6.08 -3.09
C ALA A 96 -5.99 5.62 -3.65
N LEU A 97 -5.42 4.56 -3.07
CA LEU A 97 -4.18 3.95 -3.55
C LEU A 97 -4.33 3.39 -4.97
N LEU A 98 -5.48 2.82 -5.34
CA LEU A 98 -5.70 2.33 -6.70
C LEU A 98 -5.55 3.44 -7.73
N VAL A 99 -6.10 4.62 -7.46
CA VAL A 99 -6.01 5.78 -8.36
C VAL A 99 -4.56 6.23 -8.48
N LEU A 100 -3.89 6.44 -7.35
CA LEU A 100 -2.48 6.85 -7.30
C LEU A 100 -1.57 5.86 -8.06
N THR A 101 -1.65 4.57 -7.73
CA THR A 101 -0.86 3.52 -8.36
C THR A 101 -1.09 3.46 -9.86
N ARG A 102 -2.35 3.55 -10.32
CA ARG A 102 -2.64 3.54 -11.77
C ARG A 102 -2.02 4.74 -12.48
N SER A 103 -2.09 5.93 -11.88
CA SER A 103 -1.42 7.10 -12.42
C SER A 103 0.09 6.88 -12.47
N CYS A 104 0.72 6.43 -11.39
CA CYS A 104 2.15 6.10 -11.37
C CYS A 104 2.52 5.12 -12.50
N ARG A 105 1.78 4.01 -12.64
CA ARG A 105 2.02 3.00 -13.69
C ARG A 105 1.90 3.57 -15.10
N HIS A 106 0.94 4.48 -15.33
CA HIS A 106 0.76 5.12 -16.62
C HIS A 106 2.00 5.93 -17.03
N TYR A 107 2.55 6.73 -16.11
CA TYR A 107 3.73 7.56 -16.38
C TYR A 107 5.07 6.82 -16.30
N THR A 108 5.07 5.55 -15.86
CA THR A 108 6.26 4.68 -15.87
C THR A 108 6.18 3.54 -16.89
N ALA A 109 5.21 3.54 -17.81
CA ALA A 109 4.98 2.42 -18.73
C ALA A 109 6.21 2.08 -19.59
N ASP A 110 6.94 3.11 -20.04
CA ASP A 110 8.15 2.98 -20.87
C ASP A 110 9.45 3.10 -20.07
N TYR A 111 9.37 3.21 -18.74
CA TYR A 111 10.55 3.39 -17.90
C TYR A 111 11.32 2.08 -17.74
N ALA A 112 12.59 2.07 -18.19
CA ALA A 112 13.54 1.00 -17.92
C ALA A 112 14.56 1.48 -16.87
N PRO A 113 14.60 0.89 -15.66
CA PRO A 113 15.59 1.28 -14.66
C PRO A 113 17.00 1.02 -15.18
N ALA A 114 17.91 1.96 -14.92
CA ALA A 114 19.31 1.80 -15.30
C ALA A 114 19.86 0.49 -14.71
N LYS A 115 20.41 -0.37 -15.58
CA LYS A 115 21.01 -1.64 -15.17
C LYS A 115 22.16 -1.30 -14.22
N VAL A 116 22.01 -1.65 -12.93
CA VAL A 116 23.07 -1.47 -11.95
C VAL A 116 24.26 -2.30 -12.40
N GLU A 117 25.30 -1.65 -12.90
CA GLU A 117 26.55 -2.32 -13.23
C GLU A 117 27.18 -2.78 -11.90
N PRO A 118 27.38 -4.10 -11.68
CA PRO A 118 27.97 -4.55 -10.44
C PRO A 118 29.35 -3.93 -10.31
N ALA A 119 29.54 -3.17 -9.23
CA ALA A 119 30.81 -2.52 -8.93
C ALA A 119 31.95 -3.54 -9.10
N SER A 120 32.84 -3.25 -10.05
CA SER A 120 34.04 -4.06 -10.31
C SER A 120 34.75 -4.26 -8.97
N GLN A 121 34.76 -5.50 -8.49
CA GLN A 121 35.50 -5.86 -7.28
C GLN A 121 36.98 -5.62 -7.55
N ALA A 122 37.47 -4.44 -7.18
CA ALA A 122 38.89 -4.16 -7.12
C ALA A 122 39.51 -5.15 -6.12
N ARG A 123 40.20 -6.15 -6.66
CA ARG A 123 41.05 -7.06 -5.90
C ARG A 123 42.19 -6.23 -5.32
N PHE A 124 42.19 -6.06 -4.00
CA PHE A 124 43.39 -5.74 -3.23
C PHE A 124 43.98 -7.04 -2.70
#